data_AF-A0A5J4TXG9-F1
#
_entry.id   AF-A0A5J4TXG9-F1
#
_cell.length_a   1.000
_cell.length_b   1.000
_cell.length_c   1.000
_cell.angle_alpha   90.00
_cell.angle_beta   90.00
_cell.angle_gamma   90.00
#
_symmetry.space_group_name_H-M   'P 1'
#
loop_
_entity.id
_entity.type
_entity.pdbx_description
1 polymer ?
#
loop_
_entity_poly.entity_id
_entity_poly.type
_entity_poly.pdbx_seq_one_letter_code
_entity_poly.pdbx_strand_id
1 'polypeptide(L)'
;MEPIIEPQVEPIIEPVPQGRSKDQVEPVMEPKVEAPKQGRPRKYQTEEEAKEKARVQRKQFKQRLREKQKVFKSGISELQLSAQKLLNKVVLSKEDLIKILEIIEGGPKEQTDESPEAEVSVCV
;
A
#
# COMPACT_ATOMS: atom_id res chain seq x y z
N MET A 1 -15.25 -19.90 -23.00
CA MET A 1 -14.70 -20.74 -21.92
C MET A 1 -13.49 -21.45 -22.50
N GLU A 2 -12.31 -20.92 -22.23
CA GLU A 2 -11.04 -21.51 -22.68
C GLU A 2 -10.46 -22.32 -21.51
N PRO A 3 -9.91 -23.53 -21.74
CA PRO A 3 -9.28 -24.29 -20.68
C PRO A 3 -7.86 -23.77 -20.42
N ILE A 4 -7.59 -23.39 -19.17
CA ILE A 4 -6.25 -23.05 -18.67
C ILE A 4 -5.49 -24.38 -18.51
N ILE A 5 -4.44 -24.59 -19.30
CA ILE A 5 -3.52 -25.72 -19.17
C ILE A 5 -2.45 -25.31 -18.16
N GLU A 6 -2.45 -25.92 -16.98
CA GLU A 6 -1.36 -25.82 -16.00
C GLU A 6 -0.20 -26.71 -16.46
N PRO A 7 1.05 -26.21 -16.55
CA PRO A 7 2.19 -27.10 -16.73
C PRO A 7 2.49 -27.80 -15.39
N GLN A 8 2.10 -29.07 -15.29
CA GLN A 8 2.58 -29.96 -14.25
C GLN A 8 4.07 -30.24 -14.47
N VAL A 9 4.92 -29.72 -13.58
CA VAL A 9 6.34 -30.05 -13.55
C VAL A 9 6.53 -31.14 -12.49
N GLU A 10 6.59 -32.39 -12.95
CA GLU A 10 7.02 -33.52 -12.13
C GLU A 10 8.53 -33.35 -11.80
N PRO A 11 8.96 -33.50 -10.54
CA PRO A 11 10.38 -33.54 -10.22
C PRO A 11 10.96 -34.88 -10.65
N ILE A 12 11.77 -34.86 -11.71
CA ILE A 12 12.62 -36.00 -12.11
C ILE A 12 13.61 -36.26 -10.98
N ILE A 13 13.42 -37.38 -10.27
CA ILE A 13 14.34 -37.90 -9.26
C ILE A 13 15.41 -38.70 -10.02
N GLU A 14 16.60 -38.13 -10.15
CA GLU A 14 17.77 -38.91 -10.59
C GLU A 14 18.25 -39.87 -9.48
N PRO A 15 18.76 -41.06 -9.83
CA PRO A 15 19.03 -42.13 -8.88
C PRO A 15 20.32 -41.94 -8.09
N VAL A 16 20.20 -42.32 -6.82
CA VAL A 16 21.24 -42.49 -5.78
C VAL A 16 22.50 -43.21 -6.30
N PRO A 17 23.72 -42.69 -6.08
CA PRO A 17 24.89 -43.54 -5.97
C PRO A 17 24.95 -44.15 -4.57
N GLN A 18 24.75 -45.45 -4.53
CA GLN A 18 24.89 -46.34 -3.38
C GLN A 18 26.35 -46.28 -2.88
N GLY A 19 26.59 -45.63 -1.75
CA GLY A 19 27.89 -45.57 -1.08
C GLY A 19 27.73 -45.93 0.39
N ARG A 20 27.61 -47.22 0.67
CA ARG A 20 27.57 -47.77 2.03
C ARG A 20 28.98 -47.82 2.59
N SER A 21 29.29 -47.00 3.58
CA SER A 21 30.24 -47.36 4.62
C SER A 21 29.80 -46.69 5.92
N LYS A 22 29.25 -47.54 6.81
CA LYS A 22 29.14 -47.25 8.22
C LYS A 22 30.56 -46.98 8.70
N ASP A 23 30.82 -45.81 9.26
CA ASP A 23 31.73 -45.69 10.38
C ASP A 23 31.27 -44.51 11.22
N GLN A 24 30.75 -44.88 12.40
CA GLN A 24 30.57 -43.97 13.52
C GLN A 24 31.97 -43.46 13.89
N VAL A 25 32.18 -42.15 13.86
CA VAL A 25 33.23 -41.53 14.67
C VAL A 25 32.63 -40.27 15.27
N GLU A 26 32.63 -40.24 16.60
CA GLU A 26 32.18 -39.14 17.45
C GLU A 26 32.75 -37.79 17.01
N PRO A 27 32.03 -36.66 17.14
CA PRO A 27 32.61 -35.36 16.88
C PRO A 27 33.53 -34.98 18.06
N VAL A 28 34.80 -35.39 17.98
CA VAL A 28 35.86 -34.81 18.81
C VAL A 28 35.93 -33.32 18.47
N MET A 29 35.59 -32.49 19.45
CA MET A 29 35.78 -31.05 19.42
C MET A 29 37.27 -30.73 19.34
N GLU A 30 37.80 -30.49 18.14
CA GLU A 30 39.10 -29.85 17.99
C GLU A 30 38.93 -28.38 17.57
N PRO A 31 39.51 -27.42 18.30
CA PRO A 31 39.52 -26.03 17.88
C PRO A 31 40.43 -25.88 16.66
N LYS A 32 39.83 -25.70 15.49
CA LYS A 32 40.52 -25.58 14.21
C LYS A 32 41.27 -24.24 14.13
N VAL A 33 42.48 -24.19 14.69
CA VAL A 33 43.42 -23.08 14.48
C VAL A 33 44.03 -23.21 13.08
N GLU A 34 43.69 -22.21 12.28
CA GLU A 34 44.19 -21.71 10.99
C GLU A 34 45.32 -22.46 10.27
N ALA A 35 45.03 -22.89 9.04
CA ALA A 35 46.01 -22.99 7.96
C ALA A 35 45.77 -21.84 6.95
N PRO A 36 46.83 -21.25 6.35
CA PRO A 36 46.70 -20.09 5.48
C PRO A 36 46.05 -20.50 4.15
N LYS A 37 44.72 -20.37 4.08
CA LYS A 37 43.96 -20.59 2.85
C LYS A 37 44.24 -19.42 1.91
N GLN A 38 45.23 -19.57 1.04
CA GLN A 38 45.36 -18.73 -0.15
C GLN A 38 44.11 -18.90 -1.01
N GLY A 39 43.20 -17.94 -0.90
CA GLY A 39 41.88 -17.94 -1.53
C GLY A 39 41.04 -16.80 -0.98
N ARG A 40 39.92 -16.50 -1.65
CA ARG A 40 39.02 -15.37 -1.33
C ARG A 40 38.80 -15.25 0.19
N PRO A 41 38.97 -14.06 0.79
CA PRO A 41 38.76 -13.85 2.22
C PRO A 41 37.41 -14.41 2.66
N ARG A 42 37.41 -15.23 3.70
CA ARG A 42 36.19 -15.75 4.32
C ARG A 42 35.38 -14.58 4.87
N LYS A 43 34.07 -14.58 4.63
CA LYS A 43 33.18 -13.50 5.07
C LYS A 43 32.95 -13.49 6.59
N TYR A 44 33.09 -14.64 7.24
CA TYR A 44 32.95 -14.84 8.69
C TYR A 44 34.07 -15.75 9.19
N GLN A 45 34.55 -15.50 10.40
CA GLN A 45 35.66 -16.24 11.00
C GLN A 45 35.16 -17.47 11.78
N THR A 46 34.01 -17.34 12.43
CA THR A 46 33.34 -18.41 13.18
C THR A 46 31.94 -18.70 12.65
N GLU A 47 31.43 -19.90 12.89
CA GLU A 47 30.05 -20.27 12.53
C GLU A 47 29.02 -19.47 13.34
N GLU A 48 29.32 -19.20 14.61
CA GLU A 48 28.46 -18.41 15.48
C GLU A 48 28.29 -16.97 14.96
N GLU A 49 29.37 -16.33 14.51
CA GLU A 49 29.33 -14.99 13.91
C GLU A 49 28.48 -14.98 12.63
N ALA A 50 28.62 -16.03 11.78
CA ALA A 50 27.82 -16.17 10.57
C ALA A 50 26.32 -16.32 10.89
N LYS A 51 25.99 -17.15 11.89
CA LYS A 51 24.61 -17.40 12.33
C LYS A 51 23.99 -16.17 12.96
N GLU A 52 24.74 -15.45 13.79
CA GLU A 52 24.27 -14.21 14.40
C GLU A 52 23.99 -13.15 13.33
N LYS A 53 24.91 -12.94 12.38
CA LYS A 53 24.71 -11.98 11.29
C LYS A 53 23.53 -12.36 10.40
N ALA A 54 23.33 -13.65 10.11
CA ALA A 54 22.15 -14.12 9.38
C ALA A 54 20.85 -13.83 10.16
N ARG A 55 20.85 -14.03 11.49
CA ARG A 55 19.70 -13.70 12.35
C ARG A 55 19.41 -12.21 12.35
N VAL A 56 20.43 -11.36 12.48
CA VAL A 56 20.30 -9.89 12.46
C VAL A 56 19.76 -9.42 11.12
N GLN A 57 20.33 -9.89 10.01
CA GLN A 57 19.84 -9.55 8.66
C GLN A 57 18.38 -9.94 8.46
N ARG A 58 17.99 -11.15 8.89
CA ARG A 58 16.60 -11.61 8.80
C ARG A 58 15.66 -10.74 9.64
N LYS A 59 16.09 -10.35 10.85
CA LYS A 59 15.31 -9.46 11.73
C LYS A 59 15.14 -8.07 11.10
N GLN A 60 16.22 -7.47 10.61
CA GLN A 60 16.20 -6.17 9.95
C GLN A 60 15.35 -6.17 8.69
N PHE A 61 15.46 -7.21 7.85
CA PHE A 61 14.62 -7.34 6.66
C PHE A 61 13.13 -7.40 7.00
N LYS A 62 12.75 -8.25 7.96
CA LYS A 62 11.35 -8.34 8.42
C LYS A 62 10.85 -7.04 9.04
N GLN A 63 11.71 -6.34 9.79
CA GLN A 63 11.37 -5.04 10.36
C GLN A 63 11.09 -4.01 9.27
N ARG A 64 12.03 -3.84 8.32
CA ARG A 64 11.86 -2.91 7.20
C ARG A 64 10.63 -3.23 6.36
N LEU A 65 10.32 -4.52 6.17
CA LEU A 65 9.11 -4.95 5.47
C LEU A 65 7.84 -4.49 6.20
N ARG A 66 7.78 -4.67 7.53
CA ARG A 66 6.64 -4.22 8.35
C ARG A 66 6.49 -2.71 8.34
N GLU A 67 7.61 -1.98 8.45
CA GLU A 67 7.62 -0.51 8.39
C GLU A 67 7.11 -0.01 7.04
N LYS A 68 7.61 -0.56 5.93
CA LYS A 68 7.13 -0.22 4.58
C LYS A 68 5.64 -0.50 4.42
N GLN A 69 5.16 -1.64 4.90
CA GLN A 69 3.73 -1.96 4.86
C GLN A 69 2.89 -1.00 5.71
N LYS A 70 3.37 -0.64 6.91
CA LYS A 70 2.69 0.32 7.80
C LYS A 70 2.57 1.69 7.14
N VAL A 71 3.68 2.21 6.61
CA VAL A 71 3.74 3.51 5.92
C VAL A 71 2.86 3.50 4.67
N PHE A 72 2.88 2.43 3.89
CA PHE A 72 2.01 2.31 2.70
C PHE A 72 0.52 2.37 3.07
N LYS A 73 0.10 1.60 4.08
CA LYS A 73 -1.30 1.60 4.53
C LYS A 73 -1.72 2.94 5.11
N SER A 74 -0.88 3.58 5.93
CA SER A 74 -1.19 4.91 6.47
C SER A 74 -1.22 5.98 5.37
N GLY A 75 -0.32 5.91 4.39
CA GLY A 75 -0.30 6.84 3.25
C GLY A 75 -1.53 6.70 2.36
N ILE A 76 -2.03 5.48 2.13
CA ILE A 76 -3.32 5.28 1.45
C ILE A 76 -4.45 5.91 2.24
N SER A 77 -4.53 5.65 3.55
CA SER A 77 -5.59 6.21 4.40
C SER A 77 -5.56 7.75 4.39
N GLU A 78 -4.38 8.36 4.40
CA GLU A 78 -4.21 9.80 4.34
C GLU A 78 -4.66 10.37 2.98
N LEU A 79 -4.24 9.72 1.89
CA LEU A 79 -4.63 10.11 0.53
C LEU A 79 -6.14 9.98 0.30
N GLN A 80 -6.75 8.92 0.84
CA GLN A 80 -8.20 8.73 0.78
C GLN A 80 -8.94 9.84 1.54
N LEU A 81 -8.49 10.18 2.75
CA LEU A 81 -9.10 11.24 3.55
C LEU A 81 -8.94 12.62 2.89
N SER A 82 -7.78 12.89 2.27
CA SER A 82 -7.56 14.15 1.56
C SER A 82 -8.45 14.26 0.32
N ALA A 83 -8.59 13.19 -0.46
CA ALA A 83 -9.51 13.13 -1.60
C ALA A 83 -10.97 13.30 -1.15
N GLN A 84 -11.39 12.64 -0.07
CA GLN A 84 -12.73 12.78 0.48
C GLN A 84 -13.03 14.21 0.93
N LYS A 85 -12.07 14.90 1.59
CA LYS A 85 -12.22 16.31 1.97
C LYS A 85 -12.40 17.23 0.76
N LEU A 86 -11.66 16.98 -0.32
CA LEU A 86 -11.78 17.76 -1.54
C LEU A 86 -13.15 17.54 -2.19
N LEU A 87 -13.62 16.29 -2.26
CA LEU A 87 -14.95 15.97 -2.78
C LEU A 87 -16.04 16.65 -1.95
N ASN A 88 -15.97 16.59 -0.62
CA ASN A 88 -16.95 17.25 0.25
C ASN A 88 -17.00 18.77 0.06
N LYS A 89 -15.92 19.42 -0.40
CA LYS A 89 -15.92 20.86 -0.72
C LYS A 89 -16.62 21.17 -2.05
N VAL A 90 -16.58 20.23 -3.01
CA VAL A 90 -17.11 20.42 -4.37
C VAL A 90 -18.54 19.90 -4.49
N VAL A 91 -18.95 18.96 -3.63
CA VAL A 91 -20.31 18.44 -3.58
C VAL A 91 -21.24 19.48 -2.96
N LEU A 92 -22.04 20.14 -3.80
CA LEU A 92 -23.15 20.99 -3.36
C LEU A 92 -24.24 20.11 -2.71
N SER A 93 -24.74 20.54 -1.57
CA SER A 93 -25.87 19.87 -0.91
C SER A 93 -27.15 20.09 -1.72
N LYS A 94 -28.17 19.24 -1.51
CA LYS A 94 -29.48 19.45 -2.13
C LYS A 94 -30.07 20.82 -1.75
N GLU A 95 -29.87 21.28 -0.52
CA GLU A 95 -30.31 22.60 -0.09
C GLU A 95 -29.60 23.73 -0.85
N ASP A 96 -28.30 23.59 -1.12
CA ASP A 96 -27.55 24.59 -1.89
C ASP A 96 -28.00 24.62 -3.36
N LEU A 97 -28.30 23.45 -3.95
CA LEU A 97 -28.88 23.36 -5.29
C LEU A 97 -30.27 24.03 -5.35
N ILE A 98 -31.11 23.83 -4.32
CA ILE A 98 -32.43 24.48 -4.22
C ILE A 98 -32.27 25.99 -4.10
N LYS A 99 -31.37 26.50 -3.24
CA LYS A 99 -31.10 27.94 -3.14
C LYS A 99 -30.58 28.54 -4.44
N ILE A 100 -29.69 27.84 -5.15
CA ILE A 100 -29.21 28.28 -6.46
C ILE A 100 -30.37 28.34 -7.46
N LEU A 101 -31.29 27.37 -7.44
CA LEU A 101 -32.50 27.40 -8.27
C LEU A 101 -33.43 28.56 -7.90
N GLU A 102 -33.70 28.82 -6.62
CA GLU A 102 -34.50 29.97 -6.17
C GLU A 102 -33.89 31.33 -6.60
N ILE A 103 -32.56 31.45 -6.58
CA ILE A 103 -31.87 32.66 -7.05
C ILE A 103 -32.00 32.81 -8.58
N ILE A 104 -31.84 31.71 -9.35
CA ILE A 104 -31.92 31.72 -10.82
C ILE A 104 -33.37 31.91 -11.31
N GLU A 105 -34.34 31.33 -10.61
CA GLU A 105 -35.77 31.38 -10.98
C GLU A 105 -36.44 32.71 -10.57
N GLY A 106 -35.67 33.60 -9.93
CA GLY A 106 -36.08 34.94 -9.55
C GLY A 106 -36.44 35.00 -8.07
N GLY A 107 -35.47 35.38 -7.25
CA GLY A 107 -35.68 35.81 -5.87
C GLY A 107 -36.82 36.84 -5.76
N PRO A 108 -37.35 37.08 -4.54
CA PRO A 108 -38.67 37.63 -4.29
C PRO A 108 -38.97 38.77 -5.25
N LYS A 109 -39.92 38.52 -6.17
CA LYS A 109 -40.36 39.47 -7.17
C LYS A 109 -40.47 40.83 -6.49
N GLU A 110 -39.56 41.75 -6.82
CA GLU A 110 -39.77 43.15 -6.50
C GLU A 110 -41.14 43.47 -7.08
N GLN A 111 -42.08 43.71 -6.18
CA GLN A 111 -43.36 44.29 -6.52
C GLN A 111 -43.00 45.65 -7.09
N THR A 112 -42.92 45.75 -8.42
CA THR A 112 -43.03 47.01 -9.11
C THR A 112 -44.38 47.58 -8.75
N ASP A 113 -44.32 48.52 -7.82
CA ASP A 113 -45.29 49.52 -7.41
C ASP A 113 -46.31 49.83 -8.54
N GLU A 114 -47.50 49.21 -8.46
CA GLU A 114 -48.66 49.62 -9.25
C GLU A 114 -49.35 50.74 -8.46
N SER A 115 -48.90 51.97 -8.68
CA SER A 115 -49.52 53.20 -8.20
C SER A 115 -50.67 53.60 -9.14
N PRO A 116 -51.85 53.97 -8.63
CA PRO A 116 -53.09 53.98 -9.40
C PRO A 116 -53.14 55.14 -10.40
N GLU A 117 -53.62 54.83 -11.62
CA GLU A 117 -53.97 55.81 -12.64
C GLU A 117 -54.99 56.82 -12.07
N ALA A 118 -54.57 58.07 -11.95
CA ALA A 118 -55.45 59.18 -11.64
C ALA A 118 -56.35 59.44 -12.84
N GLU A 119 -57.65 59.18 -12.70
CA GLU A 119 -58.67 59.69 -13.62
C GLU A 119 -58.66 61.22 -13.58
N VAL A 120 -58.07 61.83 -14.61
CA VAL A 120 -58.22 63.27 -14.86
C VAL A 120 -59.54 63.47 -15.57
N SER A 121 -60.56 63.82 -14.79
CA SER A 121 -61.84 64.37 -15.24
C SER A 121 -61.59 65.64 -16.08
N VAL A 122 -61.78 65.52 -17.40
CA VAL A 122 -61.82 66.66 -18.31
C VAL A 122 -63.26 67.16 -18.37
N CYS A 123 -63.53 68.29 -17.73
CA CYS A 123 -64.67 69.14 -18.03
C CYS A 123 -64.34 69.99 -19.27
N VAL A 124 -65.05 69.74 -20.38
CA VAL A 124 -65.35 70.75 -21.42
C VAL A 124 -66.77 70.53 -21.89
#